data_AF-A0A840X2W0-F1
#
_entry.id   AF-A0A840X2W0-F1
#
_cell.length_a   1.000
_cell.length_b   1.000
_cell.length_c   1.000
_cell.angle_alpha   90.00
_cell.angle_beta   90.00
_cell.angle_gamma   90.00
#
_symmetry.space_group_name_H-M   'P 1'
#
loop_
_entity.id
_entity.type
_entity.pdbx_description
1 polymer ?
#
loop_
_entity_poly.entity_id
_entity_poly.type
_entity_poly.pdbx_seq_one_letter_code
_entity_poly.pdbx_strand_id
1 'polypeptide(L)' 'MPLKGRKQTLFWTCLAALVIGAHIAMLNSDTMPRDVAWRLLTVNASIWAVILIPALFLSWRVRRTRGDK' A
#
# COMPACT_ATOMS: atom_id res chain seq x y z
N MET A 1 -7.85 -5.72 27.56
CA MET A 1 -6.65 -5.56 26.72
C MET A 1 -6.77 -6.44 25.48
N PRO A 2 -7.05 -5.91 24.28
CA PRO A 2 -7.30 -6.78 23.13
C PRO A 2 -5.97 -7.24 22.50
N LEU A 3 -5.64 -8.52 22.68
CA LEU A 3 -4.56 -9.25 21.99
C LEU A 3 -4.78 -9.36 20.45
N LYS A 4 -5.89 -8.84 19.94
CA LYS A 4 -6.25 -8.79 18.51
C LYS A 4 -5.28 -7.93 17.70
N GLY A 5 -4.73 -6.87 18.32
CA GLY A 5 -3.83 -5.93 17.64
C GLY A 5 -2.52 -6.56 17.18
N ARG A 6 -1.87 -7.42 17.98
CA ARG A 6 -0.57 -8.01 17.63
C ARG A 6 -0.61 -8.93 16.42
N LYS A 7 -1.63 -9.81 16.33
CA LYS A 7 -1.78 -10.72 15.18
C LYS A 7 -2.06 -9.94 13.90
N GLN A 8 -2.86 -8.88 13.99
CA GLN A 8 -3.19 -8.03 12.87
C GLN A 8 -1.97 -7.22 12.40
N THR A 9 -1.17 -6.65 13.32
CA THR A 9 0.09 -5.99 12.96
C THR A 9 1.05 -6.96 12.26
N LEU A 10 1.25 -8.17 12.81
CA LEU A 10 2.11 -9.18 12.20
C LEU A 10 1.64 -9.57 10.79
N PHE A 11 0.33 -9.76 10.62
CA PHE A 11 -0.25 -10.06 9.31
C PHE A 11 0.06 -8.96 8.30
N TRP A 12 -0.20 -7.70 8.65
CA TRP A 12 0.08 -6.56 7.77
C TRP A 12 1.57 -6.41 7.45
N THR A 13 2.45 -6.64 8.43
CA THR A 13 3.90 -6.61 8.23
C THR A 13 4.36 -7.71 7.28
N CYS A 14 3.89 -8.95 7.48
CA CYS A 14 4.20 -10.08 6.58
C CYS A 14 3.68 -9.82 5.16
N LEU A 15 2.45 -9.30 5.04
CA LEU A 15 1.88 -8.96 3.74
C LEU A 15 2.70 -7.88 3.03
N ALA A 16 3.06 -6.80 3.75
CA ALA A 16 3.90 -5.74 3.20
C ALA A 16 5.27 -6.27 2.75
N ALA A 17 5.92 -7.11 3.56
CA ALA A 17 7.19 -7.74 3.20
C ALA A 17 7.06 -8.63 1.96
N LEU A 18 5.98 -9.40 1.83
CA LEU A 18 5.73 -10.26 0.67
C LEU A 18 5.51 -9.42 -0.59
N VAL A 19 4.70 -8.37 -0.51
CA VAL A 19 4.47 -7.44 -1.63
C VAL A 19 5.78 -6.78 -2.05
N ILE A 20 6.55 -6.22 -1.12
CA ILE A 20 7.84 -5.58 -1.42
C ILE A 20 8.82 -6.59 -2.04
N GLY A 21 8.93 -7.78 -1.45
CA GLY A 21 9.78 -8.86 -1.95
C GLY A 21 9.41 -9.29 -3.37
N ALA A 22 8.12 -9.38 -3.68
CA ALA A 22 7.65 -9.70 -5.03
C ALA A 22 8.07 -8.64 -6.05
N HIS A 23 8.00 -7.35 -5.71
CA HIS A 23 8.45 -6.28 -6.61
C HIS A 23 9.98 -6.27 -6.77
N ILE A 24 10.74 -6.56 -5.70
CA ILE A 24 12.20 -6.68 -5.79
C ILE A 24 12.58 -7.89 -6.68
N ALA A 25 11.93 -9.04 -6.47
CA ALA A 25 12.15 -10.23 -7.29
C ALA A 25 11.80 -9.97 -8.76
N MET A 26 10.73 -9.23 -9.02
CA MET A 26 10.33 -8.82 -10.37
C MET A 26 11.37 -7.88 -11.03
N LEU A 27 11.91 -6.92 -10.28
CA LEU A 27 12.92 -5.98 -10.79
C LEU A 27 14.29 -6.62 -11.01
N ASN A 28 14.59 -7.72 -10.31
CA ASN A 28 15.83 -8.49 -10.41
C ASN A 28 15.68 -9.76 -11.28
N SER A 29 14.52 -9.98 -11.88
CA SER A 29 14.28 -11.18 -12.69
C SER A 29 14.93 -11.03 -14.07
N ASP A 30 15.85 -11.94 -14.40
CA ASP A 30 16.54 -11.96 -15.70
C ASP A 30 15.61 -12.25 -16.88
N THR A 31 14.40 -12.77 -16.62
CA THR A 31 13.40 -13.08 -17.65
C THR A 31 12.47 -11.92 -17.97
N MET A 32 12.45 -10.85 -17.15
CA MET A 32 11.53 -9.74 -17.32
C MET A 32 12.28 -8.46 -17.73
N PRO A 33 11.95 -7.83 -18.88
CA PRO A 33 12.54 -6.56 -19.25
C PRO A 33 12.27 -5.49 -18.17
N ARG A 34 13.32 -4.78 -17.75
CA ARG A 34 13.28 -3.83 -16.63
C ARG A 34 12.20 -2.75 -16.82
N ASP A 35 12.02 -2.27 -18.05
CA ASP A 35 10.98 -1.28 -18.39
C ASP A 35 9.57 -1.80 -18.12
N VAL A 36 9.31 -3.08 -18.35
CA VAL A 36 8.00 -3.69 -18.10
C VAL A 36 7.76 -3.81 -16.61
N ALA A 37 8.79 -4.16 -15.82
CA ALA A 37 8.69 -4.21 -14.37
C ALA A 37 8.41 -2.83 -13.75
N TRP A 38 9.10 -1.78 -14.21
CA TRP A 38 8.82 -0.42 -13.77
C TRP A 38 7.42 0.05 -14.17
N ARG A 39 6.97 -0.23 -15.39
CA ARG A 39 5.60 0.10 -15.82
C ARG A 39 4.56 -0.55 -14.94
N LEU A 40 4.71 -1.83 -14.63
CA LEU A 40 3.78 -2.56 -13.76
C LEU A 40 3.79 -2.02 -12.32
N LEU A 41 4.96 -1.68 -11.79
CA LEU A 41 5.07 -1.01 -10.49
C LEU A 41 4.35 0.35 -10.50
N THR A 42 4.55 1.16 -11.53
CA THR A 42 3.89 2.46 -11.67
C THR A 42 2.37 2.32 -11.80
N VAL A 43 1.89 1.37 -12.62
CA VAL A 43 0.46 1.08 -12.76
C VAL A 43 -0.13 0.66 -11.42
N ASN A 44 0.50 -0.28 -10.72
CA ASN A 44 0.05 -0.71 -9.40
C ASN A 44 0.00 0.47 -8.40
N ALA A 45 1.06 1.29 -8.35
CA ALA A 45 1.10 2.47 -7.50
C ALA A 45 0.01 3.50 -7.86
N SER A 46 -0.26 3.68 -9.15
CA SER A 46 -1.30 4.62 -9.61
C SER A 46 -2.71 4.15 -9.24
N ILE A 47 -2.99 2.84 -9.31
CA ILE A 47 -4.26 2.27 -8.85
C ILE A 47 -4.46 2.56 -7.36
N TRP A 48 -3.42 2.30 -6.55
CA TRP A 48 -3.48 2.62 -5.12
C TRP A 48 -3.63 4.11 -4.84
N ALA A 49 -2.98 4.99 -5.62
CA ALA A 49 -3.15 6.42 -5.49
C ALA A 49 -4.60 6.86 -5.75
N VAL A 50 -5.24 6.34 -6.79
CA VAL A 50 -6.65 6.63 -7.12
C VAL A 50 -7.60 6.20 -6.00
N ILE A 51 -7.28 5.11 -5.29
CA ILE A 51 -8.09 4.61 -4.16
C ILE A 51 -7.80 5.42 -2.88
N LEU A 52 -6.52 5.65 -2.57
CA LEU A 52 -6.09 6.26 -1.31
C LEU A 52 -6.33 7.77 -1.27
N ILE A 53 -6.14 8.50 -2.38
CA ILE A 53 -6.29 9.96 -2.39
C ILE A 53 -7.70 10.39 -1.94
N PRO A 54 -8.81 9.84 -2.48
CA PRO A 54 -10.16 10.17 -2.01
C PRO A 54 -10.39 9.76 -0.55
N ALA A 55 -9.92 8.58 -0.15
CA ALA A 55 -10.08 8.07 1.21
C ALA A 55 -9.36 8.96 2.24
N LEU A 56 -8.14 9.39 1.93
CA LEU A 56 -7.35 10.30 2.77
C LEU A 56 -7.96 11.70 2.80
N PHE A 57 -8.41 12.21 1.65
CA PHE A 57 -9.07 13.52 1.56
C PHE A 57 -10.35 13.55 2.42
N LEU A 58 -11.21 12.54 2.29
CA LEU A 58 -12.43 12.43 3.09
C LEU A 58 -12.09 12.24 4.57
N SER A 59 -11.13 11.40 4.91
CA SER A 59 -10.71 11.19 6.31
C SER A 59 -10.22 12.49 6.95
N TRP A 60 -9.44 13.28 6.22
CA TRP A 60 -8.95 14.57 6.68
C TRP A 60 -10.07 15.59 6.82
N ARG A 61 -10.99 15.65 5.85
CA ARG A 61 -12.16 16.55 5.90
C ARG A 61 -13.07 16.21 7.08
N VAL A 62 -13.33 14.93 7.32
CA VAL A 62 -14.14 14.46 8.47
C VAL A 62 -13.44 14.76 9.80
N ARG A 63 -12.11 14.63 9.88
CA ARG A 63 -11.37 15.01 11.08
C ARG A 63 -11.50 16.50 11.37
N ARG A 64 -11.46 17.36 10.35
CA ARG A 64 -11.68 18.81 10.53
C ARG A 64 -13.08 19.15 11.03
N THR A 65 -14.12 18.54 10.45
CA THR A 65 -15.51 18.84 10.86
C THR A 65 -15.89 18.27 12.23
N ARG A 66 -15.12 17.30 12.76
CA ARG A 66 -15.29 16.79 14.13
C ARG A 66 -14.57 17.61 15.20
N GLY A 67 -13.57 18.41 14.85
CA GLY A 67 -12.87 19.31 15.78
C GLY A 67 -13.53 20.69 15.94
N ASP A 68 -14.55 20.98 15.14
CA ASP A 68 -15.33 22.22 15.12
C ASP A 68 -16.68 22.09 15.87
N LYS A 69 -16.83 21.04 16.69
CA LYS A 69 -17.95 20.78 17.61
C LYS A 69 -17.40 20.59 19.01
#